data_AF-A0AAD2CLY5-F1
#
_entry.id   AF-A0AAD2CLY5-F1
#
_cell.length_a   1.000
_cell.length_b   1.000
_cell.length_c   1.000
_cell.angle_alpha   90.00
_cell.angle_beta   90.00
_cell.angle_gamma   90.00
#
_symmetry.space_group_name_H-M   'P 1'
#
loop_
_entity.id
_entity.type
_entity.pdbx_description
1 polymer ?
#
loop_
_entity_poly.entity_id
_entity_poly.type
_entity_poly.pdbx_seq_one_letter_code
_entity_poly.pdbx_strand_id
1 'polypeptide(L)'
;MYLNQRVLTCIDTTVRYCSCIPVHNLKTDPVFEALDKIFRRYNKAGFQVKIIKCDRAFIPLTDDVLDDMGVTIDPTAAGDHKPTAERNNRTLKKRVGVALDYPTKWSQR
;
A
#
# COMPACT_ATOMS: atom_id res chain seq x y z
N MET A 1 -4.77 5.75 1.83
CA MET A 1 -4.06 4.79 0.97
C MET A 1 -3.70 3.58 1.86
N TYR A 2 -4.28 2.40 1.65
CA TYR A 2 -4.18 1.25 2.58
C TYR A 2 -3.21 0.16 2.12
N LEU A 3 -2.27 -0.29 2.96
CA LEU A 3 -1.22 -1.29 2.64
C LEU A 3 -1.60 -2.75 3.02
N ASN A 4 -1.11 -3.78 2.29
CA ASN A 4 -1.39 -5.22 2.54
C ASN A 4 -0.16 -6.13 2.26
N GLN A 5 -0.08 -7.31 2.87
CA GLN A 5 1.17 -7.98 3.32
C GLN A 5 2.07 -8.73 2.31
N ARG A 6 1.86 -8.62 1.00
CA ARG A 6 2.81 -9.08 -0.08
C ARG A 6 2.64 -8.32 -1.40
N VAL A 7 1.57 -7.55 -1.49
CA VAL A 7 1.27 -6.62 -2.56
C VAL A 7 0.86 -5.34 -1.86
N LEU A 8 1.65 -4.28 -2.05
CA LEU A 8 1.27 -2.95 -1.67
C LEU A 8 0.07 -2.54 -2.51
N THR A 9 -1.11 -2.62 -1.92
CA THR A 9 -2.32 -2.04 -2.49
C THR A 9 -2.43 -0.60 -2.05
N CYS A 10 -3.07 0.23 -2.85
CA CYS A 10 -3.24 1.65 -2.61
C CYS A 10 -4.54 2.05 -3.25
N ILE A 11 -5.36 2.81 -2.53
CA ILE A 11 -6.63 3.31 -3.03
C ILE A 11 -6.70 4.78 -2.72
N ASP A 12 -6.96 5.56 -3.76
CA ASP A 12 -7.30 6.96 -3.67
C ASP A 12 -8.80 7.11 -3.90
N THR A 13 -9.47 7.69 -2.91
CA THR A 13 -10.93 7.89 -2.94
C THR A 13 -11.35 9.11 -3.75
N THR A 14 -10.45 10.06 -3.96
CA THR A 14 -10.68 11.32 -4.67
C THR A 14 -10.66 11.08 -6.17
N VAL A 15 -9.57 10.51 -6.69
CA VAL A 15 -9.43 10.21 -8.13
C VAL A 15 -9.91 8.79 -8.48
N ARG A 16 -10.39 8.02 -7.49
CA ARG A 16 -10.89 6.64 -7.64
C ARG A 16 -9.88 5.71 -8.34
N TYR A 17 -8.59 5.94 -8.06
CA TYR A 17 -7.49 5.16 -8.61
C TYR A 17 -7.02 4.11 -7.61
N CYS A 18 -6.73 2.91 -8.12
CA CYS A 18 -6.17 1.82 -7.34
C CYS A 18 -4.85 1.37 -7.96
N SER A 19 -3.79 1.34 -7.17
CA SER A 19 -2.50 0.76 -7.55
C SER A 19 -2.18 -0.47 -6.71
N CYS A 20 -1.47 -1.40 -7.32
CA CYS A 20 -1.09 -2.69 -6.73
C CYS A 20 0.34 -2.99 -7.16
N ILE A 21 1.29 -2.93 -6.23
CA ILE A 21 2.71 -3.19 -6.49
C ILE A 21 3.14 -4.38 -5.64
N PRO A 22 3.64 -5.48 -6.24
CA PRO A 22 4.18 -6.59 -5.47
C PRO A 22 5.41 -6.12 -4.68
N VAL A 23 5.47 -6.47 -3.39
CA VAL A 23 6.61 -6.17 -2.52
C VAL A 23 7.14 -7.46 -1.94
N HIS A 24 8.46 -7.66 -2.01
CA HIS A 24 9.07 -8.93 -1.61
C HIS A 24 8.98 -9.17 -0.10
N ASN A 25 9.05 -8.11 0.70
CA ASN A 25 8.86 -8.12 2.15
C ASN A 25 8.24 -6.79 2.59
N LEU A 26 7.85 -6.71 3.87
CA LEU A 26 7.28 -5.50 4.49
C LEU A 26 8.29 -4.73 5.33
N LYS A 27 9.58 -4.84 4.99
CA LYS A 27 10.58 -3.93 5.54
C LYS A 27 10.36 -2.54 4.96
N THR A 28 10.94 -1.55 5.59
CA THR A 28 10.71 -0.15 5.24
C THR A 28 11.18 0.15 3.81
N ASP A 29 12.37 -0.30 3.39
CA ASP A 29 12.93 0.02 2.06
C ASP A 29 12.05 -0.46 0.89
N PRO A 30 11.59 -1.73 0.82
CA PRO A 30 10.78 -2.17 -0.31
C PRO A 30 9.40 -1.50 -0.36
N VAL A 31 8.88 -1.10 0.80
CA VAL A 31 7.63 -0.33 0.86
C VAL A 31 7.86 1.09 0.37
N PHE A 32 8.99 1.73 0.71
CA PHE A 32 9.37 3.04 0.19
C PHE A 32 9.57 3.05 -1.33
N GLU A 33 10.27 2.06 -1.89
CA GLU A 33 10.42 1.96 -3.35
C GLU A 33 9.07 1.82 -4.07
N ALA A 34 8.14 1.07 -3.47
CA ALA A 34 6.82 0.91 -4.02
C ALA A 34 6.00 2.20 -3.90
N LEU A 35 6.12 2.93 -2.79
CA LEU A 35 5.54 4.26 -2.59
C LEU A 35 6.07 5.28 -3.61
N ASP A 36 7.38 5.36 -3.82
CA ASP A 36 8.01 6.28 -4.79
C ASP A 36 7.46 6.07 -6.20
N LYS A 37 7.33 4.81 -6.65
CA LYS A 37 6.72 4.48 -7.95
C LYS A 37 5.28 5.01 -8.06
N ILE A 38 4.50 4.90 -6.99
CA ILE A 38 3.13 5.39 -6.94
C ILE A 38 3.12 6.91 -7.00
N PHE A 39 3.90 7.59 -6.17
CA PHE A 39 3.96 9.05 -6.12
C PHE A 39 4.46 9.67 -7.42
N ARG A 40 5.47 9.09 -8.07
CA ARG A 40 5.89 9.53 -9.42
C ARG A 40 4.75 9.45 -10.43
N ARG A 41 3.88 8.45 -10.32
CA ARG A 41 2.71 8.33 -11.20
C ARG A 41 1.69 9.44 -10.95
N TYR A 42 1.40 9.74 -9.68
CA TYR A 42 0.53 10.85 -9.29
C TYR A 42 1.11 12.19 -9.73
N ASN A 43 2.38 12.46 -9.41
CA ASN A 43 3.07 13.71 -9.75
C ASN A 43 3.11 13.94 -11.27
N LYS A 44 3.41 12.90 -12.07
CA LYS A 44 3.37 12.97 -13.54
C LYS A 44 1.96 13.27 -14.08
N ALA A 45 0.92 12.91 -13.34
CA ALA A 45 -0.47 13.19 -13.69
C ALA A 45 -0.98 14.51 -13.09
N GLY A 46 -0.13 15.31 -12.42
CA GLY A 46 -0.51 16.60 -11.83
C GLY A 46 -1.20 16.49 -10.46
N PHE A 47 -1.14 15.33 -9.81
CA PHE A 47 -1.70 15.11 -8.48
C PHE A 47 -0.61 15.03 -7.43
N GLN A 48 -0.81 15.70 -6.31
CA GLN A 48 0.08 15.61 -5.15
C GLN A 48 -0.62 14.85 -4.02
N VAL A 49 -0.02 13.73 -3.59
CA VAL A 49 -0.50 13.00 -2.42
C VAL A 49 -0.06 13.76 -1.17
N LYS A 50 -1.00 14.05 -0.26
CA LYS A 50 -0.71 14.78 1.00
C LYS A 50 -0.94 13.95 2.26
N ILE A 51 -1.88 13.00 2.21
CA ILE A 51 -2.31 12.23 3.39
C ILE A 51 -2.38 10.75 3.04
N ILE A 52 -1.68 9.92 3.83
CA ILE A 52 -1.75 8.47 3.76
C ILE A 52 -2.51 7.95 4.98
N LYS A 53 -3.73 7.47 4.76
CA LYS A 53 -4.48 6.70 5.76
C LYS A 53 -4.12 5.22 5.72
N CYS A 54 -3.43 4.70 6.74
CA CYS A 54 -2.95 3.31 6.78
C CYS A 54 -3.24 2.62 8.12
N ASP A 55 -3.02 1.31 8.17
CA ASP A 55 -3.07 0.57 9.43
C ASP A 55 -1.87 0.88 10.32
N ARG A 56 -2.02 0.62 11.63
CA ARG A 56 -0.98 0.88 12.63
C ARG A 56 0.34 0.14 12.41
N ALA A 57 0.31 -0.99 11.71
CA ALA A 57 1.51 -1.73 11.31
C ALA A 57 2.45 -0.93 10.39
N PHE A 58 1.95 0.14 9.79
CA PHE A 58 2.69 1.04 8.92
C PHE A 58 3.07 2.36 9.60
N ILE A 59 2.81 2.52 10.91
CA ILE A 59 3.33 3.64 11.70
C ILE A 59 4.86 3.72 11.63
N PRO A 60 5.64 2.62 11.66
CA PRO A 60 7.10 2.71 11.53
C PRO A 60 7.59 3.26 10.19
N LEU A 61 6.72 3.51 9.20
CA LEU A 61 7.08 4.21 7.95
C LEU A 61 7.20 5.72 8.12
N THR A 62 6.95 6.29 9.31
CA THR A 62 7.15 7.72 9.63
C THR A 62 8.62 8.12 9.72
N ASP A 63 9.40 7.73 8.72
CA ASP A 63 10.81 8.08 8.57
C ASP A 63 10.94 9.47 7.92
N ASP A 64 12.13 10.07 8.02
CA ASP A 64 12.46 11.40 7.47
C ASP A 64 12.05 11.55 5.98
N VAL A 65 12.03 10.43 5.26
CA VAL A 65 11.64 10.33 3.85
C VAL A 65 10.19 10.78 3.58
N LEU A 66 9.25 10.51 4.49
CA LEU A 66 7.85 10.97 4.30
C LEU A 66 7.69 12.45 4.62
N ASP A 67 8.45 12.94 5.61
CA ASP A 67 8.48 14.34 5.96
C ASP A 67 9.10 15.18 4.82
N ASP A 68 10.19 14.69 4.21
CA ASP A 68 10.82 15.28 3.01
C ASP A 68 9.88 15.29 1.80
N MET A 69 9.02 14.27 1.66
CA MET A 69 7.98 14.24 0.63
C MET A 69 6.79 15.16 0.92
N GLY A 70 6.71 15.73 2.12
CA GLY A 70 5.59 16.56 2.58
C GLY A 70 4.28 15.78 2.69
N VAL A 71 4.36 14.52 3.13
CA VAL A 71 3.23 13.60 3.25
C VAL A 71 2.99 13.24 4.70
N THR A 72 1.75 13.42 5.17
CA THR A 72 1.35 13.07 6.54
C THR A 72 0.76 11.67 6.60
N ILE A 73 1.24 10.83 7.52
CA ILE A 73 0.59 9.55 7.86
C ILE A 73 -0.53 9.83 8.88
N ASP A 74 -1.74 9.35 8.56
CA ASP A 74 -2.92 9.35 9.43
C ASP A 74 -3.28 7.88 9.77
N PRO A 75 -2.73 7.32 10.86
CA PRO A 75 -2.94 5.91 11.17
C PRO A 75 -4.36 5.68 11.67
N THR A 76 -5.06 4.73 11.04
CA THR A 76 -6.44 4.38 11.39
C THR A 76 -6.49 3.79 12.81
N ALA A 77 -7.54 4.12 13.57
CA ALA A 77 -7.72 3.60 14.91
C ALA A 77 -7.87 2.06 14.90
N ALA A 78 -7.39 1.39 15.95
CA ALA A 78 -7.56 -0.05 16.09
C ALA A 78 -9.07 -0.39 16.11
N GLY A 79 -9.51 -1.16 15.12
CA GLY A 79 -10.93 -1.54 14.94
C GLY A 79 -11.72 -0.67 13.95
N ASP A 80 -11.16 0.45 13.48
CA ASP A 80 -11.77 1.27 12.42
C ASP A 80 -11.44 0.66 11.05
N HIS A 81 -12.00 -0.53 10.81
CA HIS A 81 -11.82 -1.28 9.58
C HIS A 81 -12.44 -0.52 8.42
N LYS A 82 -11.64 -0.15 7.41
CA LYS A 82 -12.12 0.66 6.29
C LYS A 82 -12.70 -0.27 5.21
N PRO A 83 -14.04 -0.33 5.05
CA PRO A 83 -14.69 -1.35 4.21
C PRO A 83 -14.25 -1.29 2.73
N THR A 84 -13.87 -0.09 2.27
CA THR A 84 -13.33 0.14 0.93
C THR A 84 -12.02 -0.60 0.69
N ALA A 85 -11.11 -0.60 1.68
CA ALA A 85 -9.82 -1.28 1.60
C ALA A 85 -10.03 -2.80 1.56
N GLU A 86 -10.90 -3.30 2.45
CA GLU A 86 -11.23 -4.71 2.52
C GLU A 86 -11.88 -5.21 1.23
N ARG A 87 -12.86 -4.47 0.70
CA ARG A 87 -13.55 -4.80 -0.55
C ARG A 87 -12.57 -4.80 -1.72
N ASN A 88 -11.64 -3.86 -1.76
CA ASN A 88 -10.60 -3.84 -2.79
C ASN A 88 -9.68 -5.05 -2.66
N ASN A 89 -9.17 -5.36 -1.46
CA ASN A 89 -8.34 -6.54 -1.24
C ASN A 89 -9.08 -7.83 -1.60
N ARG A 90 -10.37 -7.94 -1.29
CA ARG A 90 -11.22 -9.06 -1.71
C ARG A 90 -11.40 -9.12 -3.23
N THR A 91 -11.60 -7.98 -3.88
CA THR A 91 -11.71 -7.89 -5.35
C THR A 91 -10.41 -8.29 -6.02
N LEU A 92 -9.28 -7.81 -5.52
CA LEU A 92 -7.94 -8.13 -6.02
C LEU A 92 -7.61 -9.61 -5.83
N LYS A 93 -7.88 -10.18 -4.65
CA LYS A 93 -7.73 -11.62 -4.41
C LYS A 93 -8.55 -12.45 -5.39
N LYS A 94 -9.78 -12.03 -5.74
CA LYS A 94 -10.62 -12.73 -6.72
C LYS A 94 -10.15 -12.55 -8.16
N ARG A 95 -9.75 -11.34 -8.56
CA ARG A 95 -9.39 -11.00 -9.95
C ARG A 95 -7.96 -11.38 -10.32
N VAL A 96 -7.03 -11.26 -9.37
CA VAL A 96 -5.63 -11.66 -9.49
C VAL A 96 -5.42 -13.09 -8.97
N GLY A 97 -6.49 -13.77 -8.57
CA GLY A 97 -6.55 -15.09 -7.93
C GLY A 97 -6.00 -16.29 -8.71
N VAL A 98 -5.08 -16.07 -9.65
CA VAL A 98 -4.22 -17.09 -10.27
C VAL A 98 -2.73 -16.74 -10.11
N ALA A 99 -2.37 -15.47 -9.94
CA ALA A 99 -0.98 -15.02 -9.84
C ALA A 99 -0.46 -14.83 -8.41
N LEU A 100 -1.35 -14.70 -7.41
CA LEU A 100 -0.97 -14.56 -5.99
C LEU A 100 -1.15 -15.84 -5.17
N ASP A 101 -1.73 -16.89 -5.76
CA ASP A 101 -1.83 -18.23 -5.20
C ASP A 101 -0.75 -19.11 -5.84
N TYR A 102 0.52 -18.90 -5.45
CA TYR A 102 1.62 -19.82 -5.74
C TYR A 102 2.20 -20.34 -4.41
N PRO A 103 2.65 -21.61 -4.38
CA PRO A 103 2.56 -22.46 -3.21
C PRO A 103 3.58 -22.12 -2.11
N THR A 104 3.14 -22.23 -0.87
CA THR A 104 3.91 -22.22 0.39
C THR A 104 4.87 -23.41 0.55
N LYS A 105 5.48 -23.90 -0.52
CA LYS A 105 6.49 -24.97 -0.47
C LYS A 105 7.66 -24.57 -1.33
N TRP A 106 8.73 -24.05 -0.71
CA TRP A 106 10.16 -24.24 -1.04
C TRP A 106 11.02 -23.48 -0.02
N SER A 107 11.11 -24.02 1.20
CA SER A 107 12.25 -23.86 2.11
C SER A 107 12.14 -24.96 3.17
N GLN A 108 12.33 -26.20 2.71
CA GLN A 108 12.96 -27.24 3.51
C GLN A 108 13.99 -27.90 2.61
N ARG A 109 15.18 -27.33 2.63
CA ARG A 109 16.45 -28.05 2.69
C ARG A 109 17.35 -27.26 3.62
#